data_AF-A0A4Q6AKT2-F1
#
_entry.id   AF-A0A4Q6AKT2-F1
#
_cell.length_a   1.000
_cell.length_b   1.000
_cell.length_c   1.000
_cell.angle_alpha   90.00
_cell.angle_beta   90.00
_cell.angle_gamma   90.00
#
_symmetry.space_group_name_H-M   'P 1'
#
loop_
_entity.id
_entity.type
_entity.pdbx_description
1 polymer ?
#
loop_
_entity_poly.entity_id
_entity_poly.type
_entity_poly.pdbx_seq_one_letter_code
_entity_poly.pdbx_strand_id
1 'polypeptide(L)' 'TVKDPWGNIKAGFKATGKINRKDFGLKWGAVTEAGGAVVGDEVRMTINVEFAQAKA' A
#
# COMPACT_ATOMS: atom_id res chain seq x y z
N THR A 1 -9.90 -7.27 17.72
CA THR A 1 -11.22 -7.28 17.07
C THR A 1 -12.17 -6.44 17.88
N VAL A 2 -13.20 -5.86 17.25
CA VAL A 2 -14.21 -5.01 17.90
C VAL A 2 -15.60 -5.42 17.39
N LYS A 3 -16.59 -5.42 18.28
CA LYS A 3 -18.00 -5.65 17.90
C LYS A 3 -18.61 -4.34 17.42
N ASP A 4 -19.15 -4.32 16.21
CA ASP A 4 -19.82 -3.15 15.65
C ASP A 4 -21.25 -2.98 16.23
N PRO A 5 -21.89 -1.82 16.05
CA PRO A 5 -23.26 -1.56 16.51
C PRO A 5 -24.33 -2.51 15.95
N TRP A 6 -24.02 -3.21 14.85
CA TRP A 6 -24.91 -4.17 14.19
C TRP A 6 -24.61 -5.62 14.61
N GLY A 7 -23.72 -5.81 15.58
CA GLY A 7 -23.39 -7.10 16.18
C GLY A 7 -22.33 -7.92 15.42
N ASN A 8 -21.74 -7.41 14.34
CA ASN A 8 -20.67 -8.11 13.63
C ASN A 8 -19.33 -7.91 14.34
N ILE A 9 -18.46 -8.93 14.29
CA ILE A 9 -17.09 -8.83 14.78
C ILE A 9 -16.20 -8.36 13.64
N LYS A 10 -15.42 -7.31 13.87
CA LYS A 10 -14.49 -6.72 12.90
C LYS A 10 -13.06 -6.70 13.41
N ALA A 11 -12.09 -6.71 12.50
CA ALA A 11 -10.66 -6.60 12.78
C ALA A 11 -10.02 -5.56 11.85
N GLY A 12 -9.41 -4.52 12.42
CA GLY A 12 -8.63 -3.53 11.66
C GLY A 12 -7.14 -3.84 11.72
N PHE A 13 -6.44 -3.70 10.60
CA PHE A 13 -4.99 -3.81 10.52
C PHE A 13 -4.41 -2.67 9.69
N LYS A 14 -3.18 -2.29 10.04
CA LYS A 14 -2.36 -1.35 9.28
C LYS A 14 -1.06 -2.03 8.90
N ALA A 15 -0.74 -2.00 7.61
CA ALA A 15 0.54 -2.45 7.07
C ALA A 15 1.21 -1.31 6.33
N THR A 16 2.52 -1.18 6.50
CA THR A 16 3.36 -0.24 5.76
C THR A 16 4.47 -1.02 5.07
N GLY A 17 4.83 -0.59 3.87
CA GLY A 17 5.82 -1.27 3.06
C GLY A 17 6.51 -0.34 2.10
N LYS A 18 7.65 -0.80 1.58
CA LYS A 18 8.42 -0.10 0.56
C LYS A 18 8.83 -1.11 -0.49
N ILE A 19 8.67 -0.77 -1.76
CA ILE A 19 9.08 -1.59 -2.89
C ILE A 19 9.87 -0.74 -3.89
N ASN A 20 10.76 -1.36 -4.67
CA ASN A 20 11.42 -0.68 -5.78
C ASN A 20 10.62 -0.92 -7.07
N ARG A 21 10.19 0.15 -7.74
CA ARG A 21 9.41 0.06 -8.98
C ARG A 21 10.13 -0.69 -10.10
N LYS A 22 11.46 -0.66 -10.11
CA LYS A 22 12.29 -1.31 -11.14
C LYS A 22 12.18 -2.83 -11.09
N ASP A 23 11.93 -3.40 -9.91
CA ASP A 23 11.70 -4.85 -9.72
C ASP A 23 10.42 -5.32 -10.44
N PHE A 24 9.48 -4.40 -10.69
CA PHE A 24 8.21 -4.65 -11.38
C PHE A 24 8.23 -4.22 -12.85
N GLY A 25 9.43 -4.01 -13.43
CA GLY A 25 9.58 -3.62 -14.84
C GLY A 25 9.20 -2.17 -15.16
N LEU A 26 8.87 -1.34 -14.15
CA LEU A 26 8.57 0.08 -14.32
C LEU A 26 9.87 0.88 -14.44
N LYS A 27 10.46 0.88 -15.64
CA LYS A 27 11.76 1.50 -15.93
C LYS A 27 11.68 2.91 -16.53
N TRP A 28 10.48 3.44 -16.76
CA TRP A 28 10.32 4.78 -17.30
C TRP A 28 10.96 5.80 -16.33
N GLY A 29 11.91 6.55 -16.85
CA GLY A 29 12.63 7.57 -16.12
C GLY A 29 12.81 8.71 -17.08
N ALA A 30 11.91 9.70 -17.02
CA ALA A 30 12.24 10.98 -17.61
C ALA A 30 13.45 11.49 -16.81
N VAL A 31 14.59 11.60 -17.49
CA VAL A 31 15.76 12.27 -16.96
C VAL A 31 15.51 13.76 -17.21
N THR A 32 15.57 14.59 -16.18
CA THR A 32 15.46 16.04 -16.37
C THR A 32 16.62 16.54 -17.23
N GLU A 33 16.47 17.70 -17.84
CA GLU A 33 17.55 18.36 -18.61
C GLU A 33 18.84 18.56 -17.79
N ALA A 34 18.72 18.54 -16.46
CA ALA A 34 19.82 18.61 -15.50
C ALA A 34 20.34 17.24 -15.00
N GLY A 35 19.92 16.11 -15.60
CA GLY A 35 20.41 14.77 -15.26
C GLY A 35 19.77 14.11 -14.04
N GLY A 36 18.72 14.72 -13.45
CA GLY A 36 18.00 14.18 -12.29
C GLY A 36 16.88 13.20 -12.69
N ALA A 37 16.61 12.19 -11.86
CA ALA A 37 15.44 11.35 -12.05
C ALA A 37 14.16 12.11 -11.70
N VAL A 38 13.21 12.22 -12.64
CA VAL A 38 11.88 12.82 -12.38
C VAL A 38 11.06 11.97 -11.41
N VAL A 39 11.33 10.66 -11.34
CA VAL A 39 10.56 9.70 -10.53
C VAL A 39 11.50 8.83 -9.72
N GLY A 40 11.31 8.87 -8.39
CA GLY A 40 12.04 8.05 -7.44
C GLY A 40 11.80 6.56 -7.65
N ASP A 41 12.79 5.74 -7.26
CA ASP A 41 12.72 4.28 -7.40
C ASP A 41 11.87 3.62 -6.30
N GLU A 42 11.86 4.20 -5.10
CA GLU A 42 11.14 3.68 -3.94
C GLU A 42 9.66 4.10 -3.96
N VAL A 43 8.77 3.12 -3.93
CA VAL A 43 7.33 3.30 -3.75
C VAL A 43 6.99 2.93 -2.32
N ARG A 44 6.44 3.88 -1.56
CA ARG A 44 5.94 3.65 -0.19
C ARG A 44 4.46 3.33 -0.22
N MET A 45 4.08 2.23 0.40
CA MET A 45 2.71 1.77 0.47
C MET A 45 2.21 1.85 1.91
N THR A 46 0.99 2.36 2.08
CA THR A 46 0.24 2.31 3.34
C THR A 46 -1.06 1.58 3.06
N ILE A 47 -1.27 0.45 3.73
CA ILE A 47 -2.43 -0.41 3.58
C ILE A 47 -3.18 -0.36 4.90
N ASN A 48 -4.41 0.14 4.87
CA ASN A 48 -5.34 0.08 5.99
C ASN A 48 -6.47 -0.85 5.58
N VAL A 49 -6.68 -1.92 6.33
CA VAL A 49 -7.66 -2.96 6.02
C VAL A 49 -8.54 -3.25 7.21
N GLU A 50 -9.82 -3.52 6.93
CA GLU A 50 -10.81 -3.96 7.90
C GLU A 50 -11.43 -5.26 7.39
N PHE A 51 -11.48 -6.27 8.26
CA PHE A 51 -12.08 -7.57 7.98
C PHE A 51 -13.30 -7.77 8.86
N ALA A 52 -14.39 -8.26 8.28
CA ALA A 52 -15.54 -8.77 9.03
C ALA A 52 -15.39 -10.28 9.24
N GLN A 53 -15.78 -10.77 10.42
CA GLN A 53 -15.82 -12.21 10.68
C GLN A 53 -16.82 -12.87 9.74
N ALA A 54 -16.38 -13.92 9.04
CA ALA A 54 -17.25 -14.73 8.20
C ALA A 54 -18.32 -15.42 9.07
N LYS A 55 -19.58 -15.33 8.64
CA LYS A 55 -20.68 -16.08 9.24
C LYS A 55 -20.74 -17.45 8.56
N ALA A 56 -20.85 -18.50 9.36
CA ALA A 56 -21.05 -19.88 8.88
C ALA A 56 -22.46 -20.06 8.31
#